data_AF-A0A0S8B6D7-F1
#
_entry.id   AF-A0A0S8B6D7-F1
#
_cell.length_a   1.000
_cell.length_b   1.000
_cell.length_c   1.000
_cell.angle_alpha   90.00
_cell.angle_beta   90.00
_cell.angle_gamma   90.00
#
_symmetry.space_group_name_H-M   'P 1'
#
loop_
_entity.id
_entity.type
_entity.pdbx_description
1 polymer ?
#
loop_
_entity_poly.entity_id
_entity_poly.type
_entity_poly.pdbx_seq_one_letter_code
_entity_poly.pdbx_strand_id
1 'polypeptide(L)'
;MLGDVPLIEYFRKINVGVAGTAMPAFVDQLDDFDRWSVAMYAAHLRYPSGAIERGTALLAACGPCGLEVGDLPRTADVPDDSLVTVLSQAVGRRFDAADAVAVAAYARVAPAREYLGGDRALRALRTVERAKSLATKAVTAARDGDHEAARRLALDAYLAFEGIESTVRARDAQRARRVEEAFAALRPTLGGETDAAARDRALEMVVRALDESVVPLVERTSAVALVGQSFVILFREGLEAILIVGALVAFLARAGVSERTRDIGLGVAAAGVASLLTAGALVTVFRAAPAYRELLEGATMLAAAAMLFWVSYWLVSKIELRKWQGFVRTQMSRALKSQRAWALAGVAFLAVYREGFETVLFYAALVASADGSASALGAIVSGMLAGAIVLAGVYAAMQRWGVRLPLKPFFAVTSALLYLMAFRFAGQGIAELQEAGVIDATPLAWVPSVPALGIFPTFQTLAGQFVLAVAMFGALSWVFWLEPRLAMARSVRR
;
A
#
# COMPACT_ATOMS: atom_id res chain seq x y z
N MET A 1 -26.73 -11.67 27.39
CA MET A 1 -26.09 -12.62 26.45
C MET A 1 -26.91 -12.62 25.17
N LEU A 2 -26.60 -11.76 24.21
CA LEU A 2 -27.00 -11.96 22.81
C LEU A 2 -26.00 -13.02 22.30
N GLY A 3 -26.26 -14.32 22.44
CA GLY A 3 -27.25 -15.03 21.66
C GLY A 3 -26.66 -15.21 20.26
N ASP A 4 -26.57 -16.45 19.78
CA ASP A 4 -26.04 -16.83 18.47
C ASP A 4 -26.93 -16.28 17.33
N VAL A 5 -26.93 -14.94 17.19
CA VAL A 5 -27.77 -14.19 16.27
C VAL A 5 -26.96 -14.00 14.98
N PRO A 6 -27.44 -14.51 13.83
CA PRO A 6 -26.81 -14.29 12.54
C PRO A 6 -26.82 -12.81 12.14
N LEU A 7 -25.87 -12.42 11.29
CA LEU A 7 -25.70 -11.04 10.83
C LEU A 7 -26.95 -10.52 10.08
N ILE A 8 -27.67 -11.37 9.35
CA ILE A 8 -28.90 -11.01 8.63
C ILE A 8 -30.01 -10.52 9.57
N GLU A 9 -30.05 -10.99 10.82
CA GLU A 9 -31.05 -10.54 11.79
C GLU A 9 -30.75 -9.12 12.29
N TYR A 10 -29.48 -8.72 12.37
CA TYR A 10 -29.11 -7.32 12.61
C TYR A 10 -29.58 -6.45 11.46
N PHE A 11 -29.29 -6.85 10.22
CA PHE A 11 -29.73 -6.14 9.03
C PHE A 11 -31.26 -6.01 8.99
N ARG A 12 -32.00 -7.09 9.24
CA ARG A 12 -33.47 -7.05 9.29
C ARG A 12 -33.97 -6.04 10.31
N LYS A 13 -33.45 -6.05 11.54
CA LYS A 13 -33.85 -5.10 12.59
C LYS A 13 -33.53 -3.65 12.24
N ILE A 14 -32.41 -3.39 11.58
CA ILE A 14 -32.08 -2.05 11.08
C ILE A 14 -33.04 -1.65 9.95
N ASN A 15 -33.35 -2.58 9.06
CA ASN A 15 -34.21 -2.35 7.91
C ASN A 15 -35.65 -1.98 8.35
N VAL A 16 -36.26 -2.79 9.21
CA VAL A 16 -37.69 -2.65 9.58
C VAL A 16 -37.94 -2.02 10.96
N GLY A 17 -36.88 -1.78 11.75
CA GLY A 17 -37.00 -1.36 13.14
C GLY A 17 -37.37 -2.51 14.08
N VAL A 18 -37.57 -2.19 15.36
CA VAL A 18 -37.99 -3.18 16.37
C VAL A 18 -39.28 -2.70 17.03
N ALA A 19 -40.36 -3.42 16.75
CA ALA A 19 -41.69 -3.13 17.30
C ALA A 19 -41.66 -3.06 18.84
N GLY A 20 -42.32 -2.04 19.41
CA GLY A 20 -42.36 -1.82 20.86
C GLY A 20 -41.11 -1.18 21.45
N THR A 21 -40.17 -0.71 20.62
CA THR A 21 -38.98 0.04 21.07
C THR A 21 -38.88 1.39 20.36
N ALA A 22 -37.96 2.24 20.83
CA ALA A 22 -37.66 3.52 20.19
C ALA A 22 -36.80 3.39 18.91
N MET A 23 -36.43 2.16 18.49
CA MET A 23 -35.61 1.93 17.30
C MET A 23 -36.48 2.00 16.02
N PRO A 24 -36.38 3.07 15.21
CA PRO A 24 -37.16 3.21 13.98
C PRO A 24 -36.64 2.29 12.88
N ALA A 25 -37.42 2.15 11.81
CA ALA A 25 -36.95 1.58 10.55
C ALA A 25 -35.98 2.56 9.87
N PHE A 26 -34.85 2.06 9.38
CA PHE A 26 -33.85 2.87 8.67
C PHE A 26 -33.88 2.68 7.15
N VAL A 27 -34.83 1.89 6.63
CA VAL A 27 -35.00 1.65 5.18
C VAL A 27 -35.10 2.92 4.34
N ASP A 28 -35.74 3.97 4.87
CA ASP A 28 -35.95 5.23 4.15
C ASP A 28 -34.87 6.29 4.49
N GLN A 29 -33.98 6.00 5.45
CA GLN A 29 -32.97 6.94 5.95
C GLN A 29 -31.55 6.59 5.52
N LEU A 30 -31.28 5.30 5.31
CA LEU A 30 -29.97 4.75 4.96
C LEU A 30 -30.12 3.90 3.71
N ASP A 31 -29.13 3.98 2.82
CA ASP A 31 -29.08 3.09 1.66
C ASP A 31 -28.75 1.65 2.07
N ASP A 32 -28.74 0.73 1.11
CA ASP A 32 -28.47 -0.69 1.41
C ASP A 32 -27.08 -0.90 2.00
N PHE A 33 -26.10 -0.15 1.50
CA PHE A 33 -24.70 -0.21 1.92
C PHE A 33 -24.52 0.24 3.37
N ASP A 34 -25.11 1.37 3.74
CA ASP A 34 -25.05 1.91 5.09
C ASP A 34 -25.78 1.00 6.08
N ARG A 35 -26.92 0.42 5.70
CA ARG A 35 -27.64 -0.52 6.56
C ARG A 35 -26.84 -1.79 6.84
N TRP A 36 -26.16 -2.34 5.84
CA TRP A 36 -25.23 -3.47 6.03
C TRP A 36 -24.01 -3.09 6.87
N SER A 37 -23.49 -1.88 6.69
CA SER A 37 -22.39 -1.35 7.50
C SER A 37 -22.76 -1.25 8.98
N VAL A 38 -23.95 -0.71 9.28
CA VAL A 38 -24.49 -0.64 10.65
C VAL A 38 -24.76 -2.04 11.20
N ALA A 39 -25.25 -2.98 10.39
CA ALA A 39 -25.50 -4.36 10.82
C ALA A 39 -24.21 -5.06 11.25
N MET A 40 -23.15 -4.93 10.45
CA MET A 40 -21.83 -5.50 10.76
C MET A 40 -21.20 -4.84 11.99
N TYR A 41 -21.33 -3.52 12.11
CA TYR A 41 -20.87 -2.79 13.30
C TYR A 41 -21.60 -3.24 14.57
N ALA A 42 -22.94 -3.30 14.53
CA ALA A 42 -23.75 -3.75 15.67
C ALA A 42 -23.46 -5.21 16.05
N ALA A 43 -23.29 -6.10 15.06
CA ALA A 43 -22.93 -7.49 15.28
C ALA A 43 -21.53 -7.64 15.92
N HIS A 44 -20.62 -6.70 15.66
CA HIS A 44 -19.30 -6.70 16.27
C HIS A 44 -19.32 -6.32 17.76
N LEU A 45 -20.21 -5.42 18.19
CA LEU A 45 -20.27 -4.91 19.57
C LEU A 45 -20.48 -5.98 20.66
N ARG A 46 -20.93 -7.18 20.30
CA ARG A 46 -21.12 -8.28 21.26
C ARG A 46 -19.82 -8.96 21.68
N TYR A 47 -18.73 -8.77 20.95
CA TYR A 47 -17.44 -9.41 21.22
C TYR A 47 -16.57 -8.55 22.15
N PRO A 48 -15.77 -9.17 23.03
CA PRO A 48 -14.86 -8.42 23.89
C PRO A 48 -13.80 -7.67 23.08
N SER A 49 -13.37 -6.52 23.59
CA SER A 49 -12.26 -5.74 23.03
C SER A 49 -11.01 -6.63 22.92
N GLY A 50 -10.39 -6.67 21.74
CA GLY A 50 -9.22 -7.53 21.46
C GLY A 50 -9.56 -8.89 20.84
N ALA A 51 -10.84 -9.27 20.72
CA ALA A 51 -11.24 -10.57 20.19
C ALA A 51 -10.94 -10.72 18.70
N ILE A 52 -11.12 -9.66 17.90
CA ILE A 52 -10.79 -9.69 16.46
C ILE A 52 -9.29 -9.87 16.27
N GLU A 53 -8.46 -9.13 17.01
CA GLU A 53 -7.01 -9.20 16.90
C GLU A 53 -6.51 -10.59 17.25
N ARG A 54 -7.04 -11.17 18.34
CA ARG A 54 -6.75 -12.56 18.73
C ARG A 54 -7.21 -13.55 17.65
N GLY A 55 -8.43 -13.43 17.13
CA GLY A 55 -8.95 -14.30 16.08
C GLY A 55 -8.14 -14.19 14.78
N THR A 56 -7.78 -12.97 14.41
CA THR A 56 -6.90 -12.70 13.25
C THR A 56 -5.54 -13.35 13.44
N ALA A 57 -4.96 -13.28 14.64
CA ALA A 57 -3.67 -13.92 14.95
C ALA A 57 -3.76 -15.46 14.90
N LEU A 58 -4.83 -16.05 15.44
CA LEU A 58 -5.07 -17.50 15.40
C LEU A 58 -5.20 -18.04 13.97
N LEU A 59 -5.76 -17.24 13.07
CA LEU A 59 -6.02 -17.61 11.67
C LEU A 59 -4.97 -17.06 10.71
N ALA A 60 -3.93 -16.38 11.19
CA ALA A 60 -2.94 -15.71 10.34
C ALA A 60 -2.18 -16.66 9.41
N ALA A 61 -1.99 -17.92 9.83
CA ALA A 61 -1.33 -18.96 9.04
C ALA A 61 -2.28 -19.66 8.05
N CYS A 62 -3.59 -19.42 8.14
CA CYS A 62 -4.60 -20.06 7.32
C CYS A 62 -4.94 -19.18 6.10
N GLY A 63 -4.22 -19.40 5.00
CA GLY A 63 -4.49 -18.72 3.72
C GLY A 63 -5.95 -18.83 3.23
N PRO A 64 -6.62 -20.01 3.32
CA PRO A 64 -8.01 -20.18 2.87
C PRO A 64 -9.06 -19.60 3.82
N CYS A 65 -8.75 -19.44 5.11
CA CYS A 65 -9.76 -19.10 6.12
C CYS A 65 -10.47 -17.78 5.84
N GLY A 66 -9.77 -16.79 5.28
CA GLY A 66 -10.39 -15.54 4.87
C GLY A 66 -11.41 -15.72 3.75
N LEU A 67 -11.17 -16.63 2.80
CA LEU A 67 -12.07 -16.90 1.67
C LEU A 67 -13.38 -17.56 2.13
N GLU A 68 -13.31 -18.47 3.10
CA GLU A 68 -14.45 -19.23 3.63
C GLU A 68 -15.51 -18.35 4.29
N VAL A 69 -15.10 -17.36 5.09
CA VAL A 69 -16.03 -16.63 5.99
C VAL A 69 -16.27 -15.17 5.63
N GLY A 70 -15.63 -14.64 4.60
CA GLY A 70 -15.87 -13.24 4.25
C GLY A 70 -16.84 -13.02 3.10
N ASP A 71 -17.49 -14.05 2.53
CA ASP A 71 -18.58 -13.87 1.55
C ASP A 71 -19.87 -13.53 2.30
N LEU A 72 -20.30 -12.27 2.24
CA LEU A 72 -21.44 -11.77 3.00
C LEU A 72 -22.73 -12.55 2.70
N PRO A 73 -23.18 -12.73 1.44
CA PRO A 73 -24.31 -13.59 1.09
C PRO A 73 -24.29 -15.00 1.69
N ARG A 74 -23.12 -15.63 1.82
CA ARG A 74 -23.00 -17.00 2.36
C ARG A 74 -22.92 -17.08 3.88
N THR A 75 -22.61 -15.98 4.54
CA THR A 75 -22.31 -15.97 5.98
C THR A 75 -23.29 -15.13 6.79
N ALA A 76 -24.11 -14.33 6.11
CA ALA A 76 -25.06 -13.45 6.76
C ALA A 76 -26.08 -14.21 7.61
N ASP A 77 -26.59 -15.34 7.13
CA ASP A 77 -27.57 -16.19 7.80
C ASP A 77 -26.94 -17.32 8.64
N VAL A 78 -25.64 -17.56 8.48
CA VAL A 78 -24.93 -18.62 9.19
C VAL A 78 -24.70 -18.23 10.66
N PRO A 79 -24.98 -19.11 11.64
CA PRO A 79 -24.68 -18.89 13.06
C PRO A 79 -23.18 -18.95 13.40
N ASP A 80 -22.77 -18.36 14.51
CA ASP A 80 -21.37 -18.28 14.97
C ASP A 80 -20.73 -19.65 15.14
N ASP A 81 -21.44 -20.61 15.75
CA ASP A 81 -20.92 -21.96 16.00
C ASP A 81 -20.61 -22.70 14.70
N SER A 82 -21.41 -22.44 13.66
CA SER A 82 -21.19 -23.00 12.32
C SER A 82 -19.97 -22.36 11.65
N LEU A 83 -19.80 -21.04 11.77
CA LEU A 83 -18.61 -20.34 11.27
C LEU A 83 -17.32 -20.81 11.95
N VAL A 84 -17.35 -21.00 13.28
CA VAL A 84 -16.23 -21.56 14.04
C VAL A 84 -15.92 -22.98 13.57
N THR A 85 -16.94 -23.78 13.27
CA THR A 85 -16.77 -25.15 12.75
C THR A 85 -16.08 -25.14 11.38
N VAL A 86 -16.53 -24.33 10.44
CA VAL A 86 -15.90 -24.17 9.11
C VAL A 86 -14.44 -23.78 9.25
N LEU A 87 -14.13 -22.79 10.09
CA LEU A 87 -12.76 -22.34 10.31
C LEU A 87 -11.90 -23.39 11.05
N SER A 88 -12.49 -24.16 11.96
CA SER A 88 -11.78 -25.25 12.64
C SER A 88 -11.36 -26.36 11.68
N GLN A 89 -12.20 -26.65 10.67
CA GLN A 89 -11.91 -27.61 9.62
C GLN A 89 -10.83 -27.07 8.67
N ALA A 90 -10.92 -25.80 8.27
CA ALA A 90 -9.93 -25.16 7.40
C ALA A 90 -8.52 -25.12 8.02
N VAL A 91 -8.42 -24.93 9.34
CA VAL A 91 -7.15 -24.92 10.09
C VAL A 91 -6.70 -26.33 10.51
N GLY A 92 -7.61 -27.31 10.52
CA GLY A 92 -7.36 -28.63 11.07
C GLY A 92 -7.15 -28.63 12.59
N ARG A 93 -7.68 -27.63 13.31
CA ARG A 93 -7.54 -27.47 14.77
C ARG A 93 -8.87 -27.11 15.42
N ARG A 94 -9.19 -27.76 16.55
CA ARG A 94 -10.31 -27.35 17.41
C ARG A 94 -9.90 -26.18 18.29
N PHE A 95 -10.82 -25.21 18.42
CA PHE A 95 -10.64 -24.05 19.28
C PHE A 95 -11.21 -24.31 20.67
N ASP A 96 -10.54 -23.80 21.71
CA ASP A 96 -11.13 -23.75 23.04
C ASP A 96 -12.22 -22.66 23.10
N ALA A 97 -12.92 -22.54 24.23
CA ALA A 97 -14.03 -21.58 24.34
C ALA A 97 -13.60 -20.11 24.12
N ALA A 98 -12.40 -19.73 24.54
CA ALA A 98 -11.92 -18.36 24.38
C ALA A 98 -11.47 -18.08 22.94
N ASP A 99 -10.80 -19.04 22.31
CA ASP A 99 -10.40 -18.99 20.91
C ASP A 99 -11.61 -19.05 19.98
N ALA A 100 -12.65 -19.84 20.30
CA ALA A 100 -13.88 -19.93 19.53
C ALA A 100 -14.60 -18.57 19.44
N VAL A 101 -14.68 -17.84 20.56
CA VAL A 101 -15.23 -16.47 20.58
C VAL A 101 -14.39 -15.52 19.71
N ALA A 102 -13.06 -15.63 19.77
CA ALA A 102 -12.16 -14.82 18.95
C ALA A 102 -12.27 -15.14 17.45
N VAL A 103 -12.40 -16.43 17.10
CA VAL A 103 -12.60 -16.93 15.73
C VAL A 103 -13.97 -16.50 15.19
N ALA A 104 -15.03 -16.58 15.99
CA ALA A 104 -16.34 -16.05 15.63
C ALA A 104 -16.30 -14.53 15.41
N ALA A 105 -15.60 -13.79 16.28
CA ALA A 105 -15.41 -12.35 16.13
C ALA A 105 -14.68 -12.01 14.83
N TYR A 106 -13.63 -12.76 14.48
CA TYR A 106 -12.96 -12.64 13.18
C TYR A 106 -13.93 -12.92 12.02
N ALA A 107 -14.67 -14.04 12.08
CA ALA A 107 -15.58 -14.46 11.03
C ALA A 107 -16.68 -13.43 10.77
N ARG A 108 -17.18 -12.74 11.80
CA ARG A 108 -18.21 -11.69 11.63
C ARG A 108 -17.70 -10.38 11.04
N VAL A 109 -16.40 -10.12 11.15
CA VAL A 109 -15.78 -8.91 10.59
C VAL A 109 -15.13 -9.20 9.23
N ALA A 110 -14.91 -10.47 8.89
CA ALA A 110 -14.36 -10.86 7.60
C ALA A 110 -15.22 -10.37 6.40
N PRO A 111 -16.58 -10.45 6.44
CA PRO A 111 -17.42 -9.89 5.39
C PRO A 111 -17.29 -8.36 5.29
N ALA A 112 -17.14 -7.67 6.42
CA ALA A 112 -16.95 -6.22 6.42
C ALA A 112 -15.65 -5.82 5.72
N ARG A 113 -14.57 -6.62 5.85
CA ARG A 113 -13.32 -6.37 5.13
C ARG A 113 -13.47 -6.48 3.61
N GLU A 114 -14.42 -7.28 3.13
CA GLU A 114 -14.72 -7.35 1.70
C GLU A 114 -15.69 -6.23 1.29
N TYR A 115 -16.83 -6.16 1.98
CA TYR A 115 -17.95 -5.28 1.66
C TYR A 115 -17.56 -3.80 1.74
N LEU A 116 -16.70 -3.43 2.70
CA LEU A 116 -16.18 -2.07 2.87
C LEU A 116 -14.87 -1.82 2.10
N GLY A 117 -14.42 -2.76 1.26
CA GLY A 117 -13.26 -2.60 0.38
C GLY A 117 -11.88 -2.74 1.03
N GLY A 118 -11.79 -3.38 2.19
CA GLY A 118 -10.57 -3.52 2.99
C GLY A 118 -9.49 -4.45 2.42
N ASP A 119 -9.83 -5.45 1.58
CA ASP A 119 -8.89 -6.44 1.03
C ASP A 119 -9.12 -6.71 -0.48
N ARG A 120 -8.34 -6.04 -1.34
CA ARG A 120 -8.44 -6.14 -2.81
C ARG A 120 -8.08 -7.52 -3.34
N ALA A 121 -7.05 -8.15 -2.77
CA ALA A 121 -6.60 -9.47 -3.18
C ALA A 121 -7.69 -10.52 -2.89
N LEU A 122 -8.34 -10.43 -1.72
CA LEU A 122 -9.43 -11.33 -1.36
C LEU A 122 -10.66 -11.15 -2.27
N ARG A 123 -11.04 -9.90 -2.58
CA ARG A 123 -12.13 -9.60 -3.54
C ARG A 123 -11.86 -10.20 -4.91
N ALA A 124 -10.65 -10.03 -5.43
CA ALA A 124 -10.24 -10.59 -6.72
C ALA A 124 -10.28 -12.13 -6.73
N LEU A 125 -9.73 -12.76 -5.69
CA LEU A 125 -9.75 -14.22 -5.52
C LEU A 125 -11.17 -14.79 -5.48
N ARG A 126 -12.10 -14.16 -4.76
CA ARG A 126 -13.50 -14.61 -4.72
C ARG A 126 -14.23 -14.40 -6.03
N THR A 127 -14.00 -13.28 -6.68
CA THR A 127 -14.61 -13.01 -7.98
C THR A 127 -14.22 -14.09 -8.99
N VAL A 128 -12.94 -14.48 -9.00
CA VAL A 128 -12.45 -15.62 -9.79
C VAL A 128 -13.06 -16.94 -9.35
N GLU A 129 -13.13 -17.23 -8.06
CA GLU A 129 -13.71 -18.49 -7.58
C GLU A 129 -15.20 -18.60 -7.92
N ARG A 130 -15.94 -17.48 -7.85
CA ARG A 130 -17.34 -17.40 -8.30
C ARG A 130 -17.46 -17.63 -9.81
N ALA A 131 -16.60 -16.99 -10.61
CA ALA A 131 -16.57 -17.19 -12.06
C ALA A 131 -16.28 -18.66 -12.41
N LYS A 132 -15.30 -19.29 -11.75
CA LYS A 132 -14.98 -20.72 -11.89
C LYS A 132 -16.15 -21.63 -11.53
N SER A 133 -16.83 -21.35 -10.41
CA SER A 133 -18.00 -22.12 -9.98
C SER A 133 -19.13 -22.04 -11.00
N LEU A 134 -19.42 -20.84 -11.52
CA LEU A 134 -20.45 -20.62 -12.54
C LEU A 134 -20.09 -21.27 -13.88
N ALA A 135 -18.82 -21.18 -14.31
CA ALA A 135 -18.34 -21.83 -15.52
C ALA A 135 -18.45 -23.37 -15.42
N THR A 136 -18.11 -23.94 -14.27
CA THR A 136 -18.29 -25.38 -14.01
C THR A 136 -19.77 -25.77 -14.09
N LYS A 137 -20.68 -25.01 -13.45
CA LYS A 137 -22.12 -25.24 -13.52
C LYS A 137 -22.67 -25.12 -14.95
N ALA A 138 -22.14 -24.19 -15.75
CA ALA A 138 -22.52 -24.04 -17.15
C ALA A 138 -22.21 -25.30 -17.96
N VAL A 139 -21.03 -25.89 -17.77
CA VAL A 139 -20.64 -27.13 -18.44
C VAL A 139 -21.44 -28.32 -17.95
N THR A 140 -21.75 -28.41 -16.65
CA THR A 140 -22.66 -29.43 -16.11
C THR A 140 -24.04 -29.34 -16.75
N ALA A 141 -24.65 -28.16 -16.78
CA ALA A 141 -25.96 -27.96 -17.43
C ALA A 141 -25.94 -28.34 -18.92
N ALA A 142 -24.85 -28.04 -19.63
CA ALA A 142 -24.70 -28.45 -21.03
C ALA A 142 -24.60 -29.97 -21.20
N ARG A 143 -24.00 -30.69 -20.25
CA ARG A 143 -23.96 -32.16 -20.23
C ARG A 143 -25.34 -32.76 -19.95
N ASP A 144 -26.13 -32.09 -19.11
CA ASP A 144 -27.50 -32.49 -18.76
C ASP A 144 -28.52 -32.16 -19.87
N GLY A 145 -28.08 -31.56 -20.99
CA GLY A 145 -28.91 -31.20 -22.13
C GLY A 145 -29.61 -29.84 -22.02
N ASP A 146 -29.43 -29.12 -20.91
CA ASP A 146 -29.97 -27.78 -20.71
C ASP A 146 -29.03 -26.71 -21.27
N HIS A 147 -29.03 -26.59 -22.60
CA HIS A 147 -28.20 -25.65 -23.34
C HIS A 147 -28.53 -24.18 -23.08
N GLU A 148 -29.77 -23.87 -22.67
CA GLU A 148 -30.18 -22.50 -22.35
C GLU A 148 -29.61 -22.07 -21.01
N ALA A 149 -29.78 -22.90 -19.97
CA ALA A 149 -29.16 -22.64 -18.66
C ALA A 149 -27.63 -22.62 -18.74
N ALA A 150 -27.03 -23.50 -19.55
CA ALA A 150 -25.58 -23.51 -19.77
C ALA A 150 -25.06 -22.17 -20.31
N ARG A 151 -25.71 -21.61 -21.34
CA ARG A 151 -25.31 -20.32 -21.92
C ARG A 151 -25.50 -19.17 -20.94
N ARG A 152 -26.58 -19.18 -20.16
CA ARG A 152 -26.83 -18.16 -19.12
C ARG A 152 -25.76 -18.21 -18.04
N LEU A 153 -25.48 -19.39 -17.50
CA LEU A 153 -24.47 -19.58 -16.45
C LEU A 153 -23.05 -19.20 -16.92
N ALA A 154 -22.72 -19.47 -18.18
CA ALA A 154 -21.44 -19.05 -18.76
C ALA A 154 -21.34 -17.54 -18.94
N LEU A 155 -22.45 -16.86 -19.29
CA LEU A 155 -22.50 -15.40 -19.31
C LEU A 155 -22.35 -14.84 -17.89
N ASP A 156 -23.08 -15.38 -16.91
CA ASP A 156 -23.00 -14.98 -15.50
C ASP A 156 -21.56 -15.14 -14.96
N ALA A 157 -20.86 -16.21 -15.38
CA ALA A 157 -19.47 -16.44 -15.04
C ALA A 157 -18.54 -15.35 -15.60
N TYR A 158 -18.74 -14.94 -16.85
CA TYR A 158 -17.96 -13.87 -17.47
C TYR A 158 -18.29 -12.50 -16.85
N LEU A 159 -19.57 -12.18 -16.61
CA LEU A 159 -19.99 -10.95 -15.95
C LEU A 159 -19.43 -10.84 -14.51
N ALA A 160 -19.28 -11.96 -13.81
CA ALA A 160 -18.59 -11.97 -12.53
C ALA A 160 -17.13 -11.51 -12.70
N PHE A 161 -16.41 -12.05 -13.68
CA PHE A 161 -15.03 -11.64 -13.97
C PHE A 161 -14.91 -10.19 -14.45
N GLU A 162 -15.87 -9.68 -15.22
CA GLU A 162 -15.89 -8.29 -15.71
C GLU A 162 -15.72 -7.26 -14.58
N GLY A 163 -16.23 -7.56 -13.39
CA GLY A 163 -16.07 -6.72 -12.19
C GLY A 163 -14.62 -6.50 -11.73
N ILE A 164 -13.68 -7.35 -12.14
CA ILE A 164 -12.24 -7.20 -11.87
C ILE A 164 -11.40 -7.11 -13.13
N GLU A 165 -11.99 -7.21 -14.32
CA GLU A 165 -11.30 -7.26 -15.61
C GLU A 165 -10.44 -6.01 -15.82
N SER A 166 -10.97 -4.83 -15.51
CA SER A 166 -10.24 -3.56 -15.62
C SER A 166 -8.98 -3.56 -14.73
N THR A 167 -9.11 -4.03 -13.50
CA THR A 167 -8.00 -4.16 -12.53
C THR A 167 -6.95 -5.17 -13.01
N VAL A 168 -7.38 -6.34 -13.49
CA VAL A 168 -6.48 -7.34 -14.08
C VAL A 168 -5.78 -6.76 -15.30
N ARG A 169 -6.50 -6.08 -16.19
CA ARG A 169 -5.96 -5.52 -17.44
C ARG A 169 -4.99 -4.38 -17.21
N ALA A 170 -5.21 -3.55 -16.18
CA ALA A 170 -4.28 -2.50 -15.78
C ALA A 170 -2.94 -3.07 -15.30
N ARG A 171 -2.95 -4.21 -14.62
CA ARG A 171 -1.75 -4.90 -14.11
C ARG A 171 -1.09 -5.78 -15.17
N ASP A 172 -1.88 -6.58 -15.88
CA ASP A 172 -1.46 -7.51 -16.92
C ASP A 172 -2.56 -7.68 -17.99
N ALA A 173 -2.44 -6.88 -19.06
CA ALA A 173 -3.38 -6.92 -20.17
C ALA A 173 -3.38 -8.27 -20.92
N GLN A 174 -2.28 -9.03 -20.91
CA GLN A 174 -2.21 -10.31 -21.60
C GLN A 174 -3.00 -11.38 -20.85
N ARG A 175 -2.94 -11.38 -19.51
CA ARG A 175 -3.77 -12.26 -18.67
C ARG A 175 -5.26 -11.99 -18.83
N ALA A 176 -5.68 -10.72 -18.84
CA ALA A 176 -7.08 -10.36 -19.09
C ALA A 176 -7.56 -10.91 -20.44
N ARG A 177 -6.78 -10.71 -21.51
CA ARG A 177 -7.09 -11.25 -22.85
C ARG A 177 -7.18 -12.77 -22.88
N ARG A 178 -6.32 -13.49 -22.15
CA ARG A 178 -6.40 -14.96 -22.06
C ARG A 178 -7.72 -15.44 -21.45
N VAL A 179 -8.27 -14.71 -20.48
CA VAL A 179 -9.58 -15.01 -19.90
C VAL A 179 -10.69 -14.80 -20.94
N GLU A 180 -10.67 -13.67 -21.65
CA GLU A 180 -11.63 -13.39 -22.74
C GLU A 180 -11.59 -14.46 -23.84
N GLU A 181 -10.39 -14.83 -24.29
CA GLU A 181 -10.16 -15.88 -25.29
C GLU A 181 -10.69 -17.25 -24.81
N ALA A 182 -10.48 -17.57 -23.53
CA ALA A 182 -10.96 -18.83 -22.95
C ALA A 182 -12.50 -18.87 -22.86
N PHE A 183 -13.15 -17.79 -22.43
CA PHE A 183 -14.62 -17.71 -22.42
C PHE A 183 -15.21 -17.70 -23.83
N ALA A 184 -14.55 -17.05 -24.78
CA ALA A 184 -14.92 -17.09 -26.19
C ALA A 184 -14.83 -18.51 -26.77
N ALA A 185 -13.82 -19.29 -26.37
CA ALA A 185 -13.66 -20.69 -26.76
C ALA A 185 -14.68 -21.62 -26.06
N LEU A 186 -15.09 -21.33 -24.82
CA LEU A 186 -16.10 -22.10 -24.09
C LEU A 186 -17.49 -21.99 -24.70
N ARG A 187 -17.90 -20.77 -25.06
CA ARG A 187 -19.27 -20.47 -25.51
C ARG A 187 -19.82 -21.38 -26.63
N PRO A 188 -19.08 -21.67 -27.73
CA PRO A 188 -19.59 -22.55 -28.77
C PRO A 188 -19.76 -24.01 -28.32
N THR A 189 -19.01 -24.49 -27.32
CA THR A 189 -19.08 -25.88 -26.83
C THR A 189 -20.32 -26.17 -25.98
N LEU A 190 -21.01 -25.13 -25.52
CA LEU A 190 -22.19 -25.25 -24.64
C LEU A 190 -23.49 -25.51 -25.41
N GLY A 191 -23.47 -25.47 -26.75
CA GLY A 191 -24.64 -25.71 -27.59
C GLY A 191 -24.51 -26.93 -28.51
N GLY A 192 -25.62 -27.61 -28.76
CA GLY A 192 -25.72 -28.70 -29.73
C GLY A 192 -24.94 -29.96 -29.34
N GLU A 193 -24.74 -30.86 -30.32
CA GLU A 193 -23.97 -32.11 -30.17
C GLU A 193 -22.46 -31.84 -30.23
N THR A 194 -21.92 -31.23 -29.18
CA THR A 194 -20.46 -31.13 -28.99
C THR A 194 -19.94 -32.32 -28.18
N ASP A 195 -18.74 -32.81 -28.51
CA ASP A 195 -18.03 -33.82 -27.73
C ASP A 195 -17.82 -33.34 -26.28
N ALA A 196 -18.10 -34.23 -25.31
CA ALA A 196 -17.90 -33.97 -23.89
C ALA A 196 -16.42 -33.63 -23.59
N ALA A 197 -15.46 -34.27 -24.26
CA ALA A 197 -14.05 -33.98 -24.07
C ALA A 197 -13.64 -32.60 -24.61
N ALA A 198 -14.38 -32.03 -25.56
CA ALA A 198 -14.15 -30.66 -26.04
C ALA A 198 -14.66 -29.62 -25.02
N ARG A 199 -15.81 -29.87 -24.37
CA ARG A 199 -16.34 -29.03 -23.29
C ARG A 199 -15.38 -28.98 -22.10
N ASP A 200 -14.82 -30.14 -21.73
CA ASP A 200 -13.92 -30.25 -20.57
C ASP A 200 -12.61 -29.51 -20.79
N ARG A 201 -12.04 -29.63 -22.00
CA ARG A 201 -10.86 -28.86 -22.40
C ARG A 201 -11.12 -27.35 -22.37
N ALA A 202 -12.28 -26.91 -22.84
CA ALA A 202 -12.64 -25.49 -22.79
C ALA A 202 -12.84 -24.99 -21.35
N LEU A 203 -13.43 -25.81 -20.47
CA LEU A 203 -13.54 -25.49 -19.05
C LEU A 203 -12.17 -25.37 -18.38
N GLU A 204 -11.26 -26.32 -18.63
CA GLU A 204 -9.90 -26.26 -18.09
C GLU A 204 -9.16 -24.99 -18.54
N MET A 205 -9.32 -24.59 -19.81
CA MET A 205 -8.75 -23.33 -20.30
C MET A 205 -9.28 -22.12 -19.53
N VAL A 206 -10.60 -22.06 -19.29
CA VAL A 206 -11.25 -20.98 -18.52
C VAL A 206 -10.76 -20.96 -17.09
N VAL A 207 -10.79 -22.12 -16.41
CA VAL A 207 -10.34 -22.24 -15.01
C VAL A 207 -8.89 -21.82 -14.87
N ARG A 208 -8.01 -22.31 -15.75
CA ARG A 208 -6.60 -21.95 -15.75
C ARG A 208 -6.37 -20.47 -16.02
N ALA A 209 -7.05 -19.90 -17.01
CA ALA A 209 -6.93 -18.47 -17.32
C ALA A 209 -7.38 -17.61 -16.14
N LEU A 210 -8.48 -17.99 -15.47
CA LEU A 210 -8.99 -17.32 -14.27
C LEU A 210 -7.99 -17.42 -13.10
N ASP A 211 -7.45 -18.60 -12.81
CA ASP A 211 -6.45 -18.78 -11.75
C ASP A 211 -5.16 -17.98 -12.04
N GLU A 212 -4.71 -17.91 -13.29
CA GLU A 212 -3.54 -17.10 -13.68
C GLU A 212 -3.81 -15.59 -13.61
N SER A 213 -5.06 -15.15 -13.78
CA SER A 213 -5.44 -13.73 -13.84
C SER A 213 -5.29 -12.99 -12.50
N VAL A 214 -5.44 -13.69 -11.38
CA VAL A 214 -5.34 -13.12 -10.03
C VAL A 214 -3.92 -13.09 -9.50
N VAL A 215 -3.00 -13.86 -10.08
CA VAL A 215 -1.59 -13.88 -9.66
C VAL A 215 -1.00 -12.47 -9.52
N PRO A 216 -1.05 -11.57 -10.51
CA PRO A 216 -0.47 -10.23 -10.38
C PRO A 216 -1.18 -9.33 -9.35
N LEU A 217 -2.42 -9.64 -8.99
CA LEU A 217 -3.19 -8.93 -7.97
C LEU A 217 -2.86 -9.41 -6.55
N VAL A 218 -2.36 -10.64 -6.44
CA VAL A 218 -2.01 -11.30 -5.17
C VAL A 218 -0.49 -11.36 -4.97
N GLU A 219 0.31 -11.07 -6.00
CA GLU A 219 1.77 -11.16 -5.96
C GLU A 219 2.32 -10.17 -4.92
N ARG A 220 2.69 -10.73 -3.77
CA ARG A 220 3.09 -9.97 -2.58
C ARG A 220 4.50 -9.43 -2.78
N THR A 221 4.71 -8.15 -2.44
CA THR A 221 6.09 -7.65 -2.26
C THR A 221 6.77 -8.55 -1.23
N SER A 222 7.88 -9.20 -1.61
CA SER A 222 8.51 -10.18 -0.73
C SER A 222 8.88 -9.54 0.62
N ALA A 223 8.71 -10.28 1.71
CA ALA A 223 9.03 -9.76 3.05
C ALA A 223 10.49 -9.25 3.12
N VAL A 224 11.41 -9.92 2.43
CA VAL A 224 12.81 -9.49 2.29
C VAL A 224 12.93 -8.15 1.57
N ALA A 225 12.16 -7.93 0.50
CA ALA A 225 12.16 -6.65 -0.20
C ALA A 225 11.58 -5.53 0.67
N LEU A 226 10.52 -5.79 1.45
CA LEU A 226 9.96 -4.82 2.40
C LEU A 226 10.94 -4.47 3.53
N VAL A 227 11.62 -5.48 4.10
CA VAL A 227 12.70 -5.29 5.08
C VAL A 227 13.80 -4.41 4.49
N GLY A 228 14.27 -4.74 3.29
CA GLY A 228 15.33 -4.00 2.60
C GLY A 228 14.93 -2.56 2.28
N GLN A 229 13.72 -2.33 1.76
CA GLN A 229 13.20 -0.99 1.46
C GLN A 229 13.07 -0.16 2.74
N SER A 230 12.47 -0.72 3.79
CA SER A 230 12.35 -0.05 5.10
C SER A 230 13.71 0.30 5.68
N PHE A 231 14.66 -0.65 5.66
CA PHE A 231 16.03 -0.42 6.11
C PHE A 231 16.69 0.75 5.36
N VAL A 232 16.65 0.73 4.01
CA VAL A 232 17.29 1.75 3.17
C VAL A 232 16.68 3.12 3.41
N ILE A 233 15.35 3.20 3.56
CA ILE A 233 14.65 4.45 3.88
C ILE A 233 15.20 5.01 5.19
N LEU A 234 15.07 4.29 6.30
CA LEU A 234 15.47 4.83 7.59
C LEU A 234 16.98 5.13 7.65
N PHE A 235 17.80 4.23 7.10
CA PHE A 235 19.26 4.41 7.08
C PHE A 235 19.66 5.69 6.33
N ARG A 236 19.04 6.00 5.19
CA ARG A 236 19.33 7.23 4.44
C ARG A 236 18.94 8.48 5.26
N GLU A 237 17.66 8.58 5.63
CA GLU A 237 17.11 9.75 6.31
C GLU A 237 17.81 9.98 7.66
N GLY A 238 18.08 8.90 8.39
CA GLY A 238 18.81 8.94 9.64
C GLY A 238 20.26 9.39 9.49
N LEU A 239 20.96 8.97 8.42
CA LEU A 239 22.31 9.45 8.15
C LEU A 239 22.34 10.94 7.81
N GLU A 240 21.39 11.42 7.02
CA GLU A 240 21.29 12.85 6.69
C GLU A 240 21.00 13.68 7.94
N ALA A 241 20.08 13.23 8.79
CA ALA A 241 19.82 13.85 10.09
C ALA A 241 21.08 13.87 10.99
N ILE A 242 21.82 12.76 11.09
CA ILE A 242 23.09 12.69 11.85
C ILE A 242 24.12 13.68 11.29
N LEU A 243 24.27 13.76 9.96
CA LEU A 243 25.22 14.66 9.32
C LEU A 243 24.85 16.13 9.54
N ILE A 244 23.56 16.48 9.47
CA ILE A 244 23.10 17.85 9.72
C ILE A 244 23.31 18.22 11.18
N VAL A 245 22.83 17.40 12.12
CA VAL A 245 23.00 17.64 13.56
C VAL A 245 24.48 17.70 13.93
N GLY A 246 25.29 16.78 13.40
CA GLY A 246 26.74 16.77 13.58
C GLY A 246 27.41 18.04 13.07
N ALA A 247 26.98 18.56 11.91
CA ALA A 247 27.48 19.83 11.37
C ALA A 247 27.10 21.03 12.25
N LEU A 248 25.87 21.08 12.77
CA LEU A 248 25.42 22.14 13.68
C LEU A 248 26.22 22.11 15.00
N VAL A 249 26.41 20.92 15.58
CA VAL A 249 27.20 20.73 16.81
C VAL A 249 28.67 21.10 16.58
N ALA A 250 29.27 20.63 15.48
CA ALA A 250 30.65 20.97 15.13
C ALA A 250 30.85 22.47 14.89
N PHE A 251 29.83 23.16 14.35
CA PHE A 251 29.86 24.60 14.19
C PHE A 251 29.81 25.33 15.54
N LEU A 252 28.94 24.92 16.47
CA LEU A 252 28.90 25.51 17.82
C LEU A 252 30.21 25.30 18.57
N ALA A 253 30.80 24.10 18.45
CA ALA A 253 32.10 23.80 19.03
C ALA A 253 33.20 24.71 18.48
N ARG A 254 33.22 24.98 17.17
CA ARG A 254 34.15 25.93 16.53
C ARG A 254 33.89 27.40 16.89
N ALA A 255 32.64 27.75 17.17
CA ALA A 255 32.26 29.10 17.58
C ALA A 255 32.52 29.38 19.07
N GLY A 256 32.97 28.38 19.84
CA GLY A 256 33.24 28.51 21.28
C GLY A 256 31.98 28.56 22.15
N VAL A 257 30.80 28.21 21.61
CA VAL A 257 29.50 28.31 22.32
C VAL A 257 28.89 26.92 22.52
N SER A 258 29.71 25.98 22.99
CA SER A 258 29.34 24.56 23.17
C SER A 258 28.19 24.35 24.15
N GLU A 259 27.96 25.30 25.07
CA GLU A 259 26.88 25.26 26.07
C GLU A 259 25.48 25.28 25.44
N ARG A 260 25.35 25.85 24.23
CA ARG A 260 24.08 25.93 23.49
C ARG A 260 23.75 24.69 22.67
N THR A 261 24.52 23.62 22.80
CA THR A 261 24.20 22.31 22.19
C THR A 261 22.88 21.74 22.70
N ARG A 262 22.45 22.11 23.92
CA ARG A 262 21.12 21.78 24.45
C ARG A 262 19.98 22.35 23.60
N ASP A 263 20.14 23.55 23.05
CA ASP A 263 19.14 24.19 22.17
C ASP A 263 18.93 23.35 20.90
N ILE A 264 20.01 22.80 20.33
CA ILE A 264 19.93 21.87 19.19
C ILE A 264 19.17 20.62 19.60
N GLY A 265 19.51 20.02 20.74
CA GLY A 265 18.83 18.82 21.25
C GLY A 265 17.32 19.01 21.43
N LEU A 266 16.89 20.16 21.93
CA LEU A 266 15.46 20.51 22.04
C LEU A 266 14.78 20.61 20.66
N GLY A 267 15.44 21.23 19.68
CA GLY A 267 14.93 21.30 18.31
C GLY A 267 14.79 19.92 17.65
N VAL A 268 15.77 19.05 17.85
CA VAL A 268 15.76 17.66 17.36
C VAL A 268 14.62 16.85 18.01
N ALA A 269 14.47 16.95 19.33
CA ALA A 269 13.40 16.26 20.05
C ALA A 269 12.01 16.73 19.60
N ALA A 270 11.82 18.05 19.46
CA ALA A 270 10.58 18.62 18.94
C ALA A 270 10.28 18.16 17.51
N ALA A 271 11.30 18.06 16.65
CA ALA A 271 11.15 17.55 15.29
C ALA A 271 10.74 16.07 15.26
N GLY A 272 11.30 15.25 16.15
CA GLY A 272 10.92 13.85 16.31
C GLY A 272 9.45 13.71 16.71
N VAL A 273 8.99 14.46 17.71
CA VAL A 273 7.58 14.47 18.12
C VAL A 273 6.68 14.95 16.99
N ALA A 274 7.02 16.04 16.31
CA ALA A 274 6.25 16.55 15.19
C ALA A 274 6.14 15.54 14.03
N SER A 275 7.22 14.78 13.78
CA SER A 275 7.22 13.72 12.75
C SER A 275 6.28 12.57 13.14
N LEU A 276 6.29 12.14 14.40
CA LEU A 276 5.36 11.12 14.91
C LEU A 276 3.90 11.58 14.86
N LEU A 277 3.63 12.84 15.20
CA LEU A 277 2.28 13.43 15.06
C LEU A 277 1.84 13.47 13.61
N THR A 278 2.75 13.82 12.68
CA THR A 278 2.47 13.82 11.25
C THR A 278 2.14 12.40 10.75
N ALA A 279 2.90 11.40 11.18
CA ALA A 279 2.61 9.99 10.87
C ALA A 279 1.24 9.55 11.39
N GLY A 280 0.93 9.89 12.65
CA GLY A 280 -0.37 9.61 13.26
C GLY A 280 -1.52 10.25 12.49
N ALA A 281 -1.39 11.54 12.12
CA ALA A 281 -2.37 12.26 11.33
C ALA A 281 -2.61 11.62 9.96
N LEU A 282 -1.54 11.22 9.25
CA LEU A 282 -1.67 10.50 7.97
C LEU A 282 -2.46 9.20 8.15
N VAL A 283 -2.11 8.39 9.15
CA VAL A 283 -2.83 7.13 9.43
C VAL A 283 -4.31 7.38 9.73
N THR A 284 -4.64 8.45 10.47
CA THR A 284 -6.04 8.82 10.73
C THR A 284 -6.78 9.16 9.46
N VAL A 285 -6.17 9.92 8.54
CA VAL A 285 -6.77 10.27 7.25
C VAL A 285 -7.06 9.02 6.41
N PHE A 286 -6.11 8.09 6.31
CA PHE A 286 -6.30 6.83 5.57
C PHE A 286 -7.42 5.96 6.17
N ARG A 287 -7.58 5.95 7.50
CA ARG A 287 -8.64 5.19 8.17
C ARG A 287 -10.02 5.84 8.04
N ALA A 288 -10.09 7.15 7.91
CA ALA A 288 -11.34 7.89 7.85
C ALA A 288 -12.04 7.77 6.48
N ALA A 289 -11.33 7.37 5.43
CA ALA A 289 -11.85 7.30 4.06
C ALA A 289 -11.60 5.94 3.37
N PRO A 290 -12.16 4.81 3.87
CA PRO A 290 -11.97 3.50 3.24
C PRO A 290 -12.46 3.43 1.79
N ALA A 291 -13.55 4.13 1.47
CA ALA A 291 -14.14 4.18 0.13
C ALA A 291 -13.26 4.90 -0.91
N TYR A 292 -12.31 5.73 -0.48
CA TYR A 292 -11.38 6.47 -1.35
C TYR A 292 -9.95 5.97 -1.21
N ARG A 293 -9.77 4.74 -0.72
CA ARG A 293 -8.45 4.20 -0.38
C ARG A 293 -7.55 4.09 -1.61
N GLU A 294 -8.06 3.58 -2.74
CA GLU A 294 -7.33 3.52 -4.03
C GLU A 294 -6.83 4.91 -4.44
N LEU A 295 -7.71 5.92 -4.36
CA LEU A 295 -7.40 7.30 -4.71
C LEU A 295 -6.32 7.90 -3.79
N LEU A 296 -6.45 7.69 -2.48
CA LEU A 296 -5.48 8.21 -1.49
C LEU A 296 -4.12 7.51 -1.63
N GLU A 297 -4.09 6.21 -1.86
CA GLU A 297 -2.85 5.46 -2.11
C GLU A 297 -2.16 5.94 -3.39
N GLY A 298 -2.91 6.06 -4.50
CA GLY A 298 -2.37 6.60 -5.75
C GLY A 298 -1.86 8.04 -5.62
N ALA A 299 -2.66 8.92 -5.01
CA ALA A 299 -2.29 10.32 -4.81
C ALA A 299 -1.05 10.48 -3.92
N THR A 300 -0.95 9.68 -2.84
CA THR A 300 0.22 9.74 -1.95
C THR A 300 1.48 9.18 -2.61
N MET A 301 1.37 8.13 -3.44
CA MET A 301 2.50 7.63 -4.23
C MET A 301 2.98 8.67 -5.26
N LEU A 302 2.07 9.39 -5.94
CA LEU A 302 2.45 10.45 -6.86
C LEU A 302 3.06 11.66 -6.16
N ALA A 303 2.51 12.06 -5.01
CA ALA A 303 3.09 13.11 -4.18
C ALA A 303 4.51 12.72 -3.71
N ALA A 304 4.69 11.47 -3.26
CA ALA A 304 6.00 10.93 -2.91
C ALA A 304 6.94 10.91 -4.11
N ALA A 305 6.49 10.51 -5.31
CA ALA A 305 7.31 10.51 -6.53
C ALA A 305 7.80 11.91 -6.90
N ALA A 306 6.92 12.92 -6.87
CA ALA A 306 7.29 14.31 -7.12
C ALA A 306 8.31 14.82 -6.10
N MET A 307 8.11 14.51 -4.82
CA MET A 307 9.03 14.90 -3.76
C MET A 307 10.39 14.20 -3.89
N LEU A 308 10.41 12.88 -4.15
CA LEU A 308 11.63 12.11 -4.38
C LEU A 308 12.44 12.65 -5.55
N PHE A 309 11.77 12.99 -6.65
CA PHE A 309 12.41 13.60 -7.80
C PHE A 309 13.03 14.95 -7.43
N TRP A 310 12.30 15.80 -6.71
CA TRP A 310 12.80 17.09 -6.24
C TRP A 310 14.03 16.95 -5.34
N VAL A 311 13.98 16.04 -4.36
CA VAL A 311 15.07 15.80 -3.40
C VAL A 311 16.28 15.17 -4.11
N SER A 312 16.06 14.19 -4.99
CA SER A 312 17.11 13.58 -5.81
C SER A 312 17.84 14.65 -6.64
N TYR A 313 17.08 15.50 -7.34
CA TYR A 313 17.65 16.62 -8.09
C TYR A 313 18.44 17.58 -7.18
N TRP A 314 17.86 17.95 -6.03
CA TRP A 314 18.50 18.83 -5.07
C TRP A 314 19.84 18.27 -4.61
N LEU A 315 19.89 16.98 -4.27
CA LEU A 315 21.09 16.32 -3.77
C LEU A 315 22.19 16.26 -4.84
N VAL A 316 21.82 15.93 -6.08
CA VAL A 316 22.73 15.96 -7.25
C VAL A 316 23.30 17.37 -7.47
N SER A 317 22.47 18.42 -7.35
CA SER A 317 22.90 19.82 -7.52
C SER A 317 23.88 20.32 -6.43
N LYS A 318 23.99 19.59 -5.31
CA LYS A 318 24.82 19.95 -4.14
C LYS A 318 26.06 19.06 -3.96
N ILE A 319 26.35 18.16 -4.89
CA ILE A 319 27.56 17.30 -4.87
C ILE A 319 28.87 18.13 -4.77
N GLU A 320 28.84 19.41 -5.15
CA GLU A 320 29.91 20.37 -4.85
C GLU A 320 29.90 20.83 -3.38
N LEU A 321 30.71 20.15 -2.55
CA LEU A 321 30.95 20.42 -1.11
C LEU A 321 31.10 21.90 -0.70
N ARG A 322 31.56 22.78 -1.60
CA ARG A 322 31.77 24.22 -1.32
C ARG A 322 30.46 24.99 -1.14
N LYS A 323 29.38 24.61 -1.84
CA LYS A 323 28.06 25.29 -1.77
C LYS A 323 27.35 25.01 -0.44
N TRP A 324 27.44 23.76 0.06
CA TRP A 324 26.89 23.36 1.35
C TRP A 324 27.54 24.10 2.53
N GLN A 325 28.87 24.13 2.55
CA GLN A 325 29.62 24.84 3.60
C GLN A 325 29.28 26.34 3.64
N GLY A 326 29.08 26.98 2.50
CA GLY A 326 28.65 28.38 2.41
C GLY A 326 27.23 28.63 2.94
N PHE A 327 26.29 27.73 2.64
CA PHE A 327 24.91 27.82 3.12
C PHE A 327 24.82 27.70 4.65
N VAL A 328 25.44 26.66 5.22
CA VAL A 328 25.45 26.40 6.67
C VAL A 328 26.08 27.59 7.41
N ARG A 329 27.20 28.11 6.92
CA ARG A 329 27.90 29.25 7.53
C ARG A 329 27.07 30.54 7.50
N THR A 330 26.29 30.77 6.44
CA THR A 330 25.44 31.95 6.29
C THR A 330 24.20 31.89 7.19
N GLN A 331 23.52 30.75 7.24
CA GLN A 331 22.34 30.58 8.10
C GLN A 331 22.71 30.59 9.59
N MET A 332 23.79 29.91 9.98
CA MET A 332 24.21 29.89 11.38
C MET A 332 24.79 31.23 11.85
N SER A 333 25.50 31.98 10.99
CA SER A 333 25.95 33.33 11.38
C SER A 333 24.79 34.30 11.59
N ARG A 334 23.68 34.15 10.87
CA ARG A 334 22.44 34.90 11.14
C ARG A 334 21.76 34.45 12.44
N ALA A 335 21.68 33.14 12.69
CA ALA A 335 21.10 32.59 13.91
C ALA A 335 21.89 32.97 15.17
N LEU A 336 23.23 33.04 15.09
CA LEU A 336 24.09 33.52 16.18
C LEU A 336 24.02 35.03 16.38
N LYS A 337 23.84 35.83 15.33
CA LYS A 337 23.64 37.28 15.43
C LYS A 337 22.26 37.65 15.97
N SER A 338 21.28 36.77 15.83
CA SER A 338 19.98 36.90 16.48
C SER A 338 20.13 36.61 17.99
N GLN A 339 19.86 37.61 18.84
CA GLN A 339 19.82 37.44 20.31
C GLN A 339 18.70 36.51 20.82
N ARG A 340 17.92 35.88 19.93
CA ARG A 340 16.82 34.99 20.31
C ARG A 340 17.35 33.58 20.64
N ALA A 341 17.15 33.15 21.88
CA ALA A 341 17.58 31.83 22.39
C ALA A 341 17.04 30.64 21.55
N TRP A 342 15.86 30.78 20.96
CA TRP A 342 15.19 29.73 20.19
C TRP A 342 15.65 29.62 18.72
N ALA A 343 16.47 30.54 18.21
CA ALA A 343 16.86 30.53 16.80
C ALA A 343 17.65 29.26 16.40
N LEU A 344 18.53 28.77 17.28
CA LEU A 344 19.30 27.53 17.04
C LEU A 344 18.40 26.29 17.10
N ALA A 345 17.49 26.23 18.08
CA ALA A 345 16.49 25.17 18.19
C ALA A 345 15.59 25.13 16.96
N GLY A 346 15.15 26.29 16.45
CA GLY A 346 14.33 26.38 15.24
C GLY A 346 15.06 25.91 13.98
N VAL A 347 16.34 26.23 13.83
CA VAL A 347 17.15 25.74 12.69
C VAL A 347 17.32 24.22 12.76
N ALA A 348 17.64 23.69 13.95
CA ALA A 348 17.76 22.24 14.15
C ALA A 348 16.41 21.54 13.91
N PHE A 349 15.32 22.12 14.42
CA PHE A 349 13.96 21.63 14.22
C PHE A 349 13.61 21.56 12.74
N LEU A 350 13.72 22.67 12.00
CA LEU A 350 13.34 22.71 10.58
C LEU A 350 14.17 21.74 9.74
N ALA A 351 15.45 21.60 10.06
CA ALA A 351 16.32 20.70 9.33
C ALA A 351 15.96 19.23 9.60
N VAL A 352 15.81 18.82 10.87
CA VAL A 352 15.47 17.43 11.21
C VAL A 352 14.01 17.09 10.89
N TYR A 353 13.08 18.02 11.06
CA TYR A 353 11.67 17.79 10.73
C TYR A 353 11.48 17.56 9.23
N ARG A 354 12.28 18.20 8.38
CA ARG A 354 12.27 17.91 6.94
C ARG A 354 12.61 16.43 6.67
N GLU A 355 13.73 15.93 7.20
CA GLU A 355 14.13 14.53 7.04
C GLU A 355 13.08 13.58 7.68
N GLY A 356 12.52 13.96 8.81
CA GLY A 356 11.44 13.22 9.48
C GLY A 356 10.14 13.18 8.66
N PHE A 357 9.76 14.29 8.03
CA PHE A 357 8.59 14.38 7.15
C PHE A 357 8.78 13.53 5.88
N GLU A 358 9.97 13.61 5.28
CA GLU A 358 10.38 12.75 4.15
C GLU A 358 10.29 11.27 4.54
N THR A 359 10.85 10.90 5.71
CA THR A 359 10.73 9.54 6.28
C THR A 359 9.27 9.10 6.38
N VAL A 360 8.40 9.92 6.97
CA VAL A 360 6.98 9.60 7.15
C VAL A 360 6.28 9.38 5.82
N LEU A 361 6.53 10.21 4.81
CA LEU A 361 5.95 10.02 3.47
C LEU A 361 6.45 8.75 2.79
N PHE A 362 7.73 8.40 2.93
CA PHE A 362 8.27 7.16 2.35
C PHE A 362 7.71 5.92 3.03
N TYR A 363 7.58 5.95 4.36
CA TYR A 363 6.93 4.86 5.08
C TYR A 363 5.44 4.77 4.76
N ALA A 364 4.74 5.90 4.57
CA ALA A 364 3.34 5.90 4.14
C ALA A 364 3.19 5.25 2.76
N ALA A 365 4.03 5.61 1.78
CA ALA A 365 4.03 5.00 0.45
C ALA A 365 4.43 3.52 0.50
N LEU A 366 5.40 3.14 1.34
CA LEU A 366 5.81 1.74 1.51
C LEU A 366 4.68 0.89 2.10
N VAL A 367 3.99 1.40 3.12
CA VAL A 367 2.82 0.74 3.72
C VAL A 367 1.65 0.67 2.73
N ALA A 368 1.40 1.72 1.95
CA ALA A 368 0.39 1.72 0.89
C ALA A 368 0.71 0.69 -0.21
N SER A 369 1.98 0.48 -0.52
CA SER A 369 2.42 -0.54 -1.48
C SER A 369 2.39 -1.98 -0.92
N ALA A 370 2.18 -2.14 0.39
CA ALA A 370 2.10 -3.42 1.05
C ALA A 370 0.64 -3.90 1.14
N ASP A 371 0.45 -5.22 1.18
CA ASP A 371 -0.88 -5.88 1.23
C ASP A 371 -1.65 -5.67 2.56
N GLY A 372 -1.19 -4.79 3.44
CA GLY A 372 -1.77 -4.53 4.75
C GLY A 372 -1.69 -5.70 5.74
N SER A 373 -1.04 -6.81 5.36
CA SER A 373 -0.92 -7.99 6.23
C SER A 373 -0.05 -7.73 7.45
N ALA A 374 -0.34 -8.43 8.56
CA ALA A 374 0.49 -8.38 9.76
C ALA A 374 1.96 -8.78 9.47
N SER A 375 2.16 -9.73 8.56
CA SER A 375 3.49 -10.13 8.08
C SER A 375 4.22 -9.01 7.34
N ALA A 376 3.54 -8.27 6.47
CA ALA A 376 4.15 -7.16 5.74
C ALA A 376 4.50 -5.99 6.68
N LEU A 377 3.62 -5.67 7.63
CA LEU A 377 3.92 -4.69 8.67
C LEU A 377 5.10 -5.12 9.54
N GLY A 378 5.18 -6.40 9.92
CA GLY A 378 6.32 -6.97 10.64
C GLY A 378 7.65 -6.86 9.86
N ALA A 379 7.61 -7.09 8.54
CA ALA A 379 8.75 -6.89 7.65
C ALA A 379 9.21 -5.42 7.60
N ILE A 380 8.28 -4.47 7.53
CA ILE A 380 8.59 -3.04 7.57
C ILE A 380 9.22 -2.66 8.91
N VAL A 381 8.62 -3.08 10.04
CA VAL A 381 9.13 -2.76 11.39
C VAL A 381 10.52 -3.37 11.62
N SER A 382 10.75 -4.61 11.20
CA SER A 382 12.05 -5.26 11.33
C SER A 382 13.14 -4.55 10.51
N GLY A 383 12.83 -4.10 9.29
CA GLY A 383 13.73 -3.25 8.50
C GLY A 383 14.04 -1.91 9.18
N MET A 384 13.03 -1.28 9.80
CA MET A 384 13.18 -0.04 10.55
C MET A 384 14.10 -0.25 11.77
N LEU A 385 13.90 -1.32 12.53
CA LEU A 385 14.75 -1.67 13.68
C LEU A 385 16.19 -1.95 13.25
N ALA A 386 16.39 -2.71 12.18
CA ALA A 386 17.71 -2.96 11.62
C ALA A 386 18.40 -1.66 11.20
N GLY A 387 17.68 -0.74 10.54
CA GLY A 387 18.19 0.58 10.16
C GLY A 387 18.60 1.41 11.38
N ALA A 388 17.77 1.43 12.42
CA ALA A 388 18.04 2.15 13.66
C ALA A 388 19.29 1.62 14.38
N ILE A 389 19.47 0.30 14.44
CA ILE A 389 20.65 -0.34 15.04
C ILE A 389 21.91 0.07 14.27
N VAL A 390 21.88 0.00 12.94
CA VAL A 390 23.02 0.39 12.10
C VAL A 390 23.33 1.88 12.25
N LEU A 391 22.32 2.75 12.26
CA LEU A 391 22.49 4.18 12.49
C LEU A 391 23.11 4.51 13.84
N ALA A 392 22.67 3.83 14.91
CA ALA A 392 23.26 3.96 16.24
C ALA A 392 24.75 3.56 16.21
N GLY A 393 25.07 2.48 15.50
CA GLY A 393 26.46 2.05 15.25
C GLY A 393 27.28 3.10 14.49
N VAL A 394 26.74 3.67 13.41
CA VAL A 394 27.41 4.73 12.63
C VAL A 394 27.64 5.98 13.48
N TYR A 395 26.63 6.44 14.22
CA TYR A 395 26.76 7.57 15.13
C TYR A 395 27.87 7.33 16.18
N ALA A 396 27.88 6.14 16.80
CA ALA A 396 28.91 5.76 17.76
C ALA A 396 30.31 5.71 17.12
N ALA A 397 30.43 5.19 15.90
CA ALA A 397 31.69 5.14 15.15
C ALA A 397 32.21 6.53 14.77
N MET A 398 31.33 7.43 14.34
CA MET A 398 31.69 8.83 14.04
C MET A 398 32.19 9.54 15.30
N GLN A 399 31.52 9.34 16.44
CA GLN A 399 31.88 10.00 17.69
C GLN A 399 33.17 9.45 18.31
N ARG A 400 33.40 8.13 18.24
CA ARG A 400 34.57 7.48 18.88
C ARG A 400 35.80 7.40 17.99
N TRP A 401 35.63 7.19 16.69
CA TRP A 401 36.75 6.91 15.76
C TRP A 401 36.96 8.00 14.71
N GLY A 402 36.17 9.09 14.76
CA GLY A 402 36.32 10.22 13.84
C GLY A 402 36.14 9.84 12.37
N VAL A 403 35.39 8.78 12.09
CA VAL A 403 35.15 8.25 10.75
C VAL A 403 34.59 9.35 9.86
N ARG A 404 35.30 9.65 8.76
CA ARG A 404 34.87 10.63 7.75
C ARG A 404 34.12 9.89 6.65
N LEU A 405 32.80 10.08 6.56
CA LEU A 405 32.03 9.53 5.45
C LEU A 405 32.43 10.20 4.13
N PRO A 406 32.69 9.43 3.06
CA PRO A 406 32.91 10.00 1.73
C PRO A 406 31.57 10.53 1.19
N LEU A 407 31.31 11.81 1.40
CA LEU A 407 30.03 12.47 1.07
C LEU A 407 29.65 12.39 -0.42
N LYS A 408 30.64 12.42 -1.33
CA LYS A 408 30.38 12.37 -2.78
C LYS A 408 29.74 11.06 -3.26
N PRO A 409 30.35 9.88 -3.04
CA PRO A 409 29.72 8.61 -3.42
C PRO A 409 28.44 8.35 -2.63
N PHE A 410 28.37 8.80 -1.36
CA PHE A 410 27.15 8.72 -0.58
C PHE A 410 25.99 9.46 -1.28
N PHE A 411 26.13 10.75 -1.56
CA PHE A 411 25.09 11.53 -2.23
C PHE A 411 24.78 11.02 -3.63
N ALA A 412 25.75 10.51 -4.38
CA ALA A 412 25.51 9.93 -5.70
C ALA A 412 24.64 8.67 -5.62
N VAL A 413 24.97 7.74 -4.72
CA VAL A 413 24.22 6.49 -4.55
C VAL A 413 22.82 6.77 -3.99
N THR A 414 22.70 7.64 -2.99
CA THR A 414 21.38 7.97 -2.41
C THR A 414 20.49 8.71 -3.41
N SER A 415 21.04 9.63 -4.22
CA SER A 415 20.29 10.30 -5.29
C SER A 415 19.76 9.33 -6.35
N ALA A 416 20.58 8.35 -6.75
CA ALA A 416 20.19 7.33 -7.71
C ALA A 416 19.07 6.43 -7.16
N LEU A 417 19.16 6.03 -5.89
CA LEU A 417 18.12 5.26 -5.21
C LEU A 417 16.81 6.05 -5.08
N LEU A 418 16.89 7.33 -4.70
CA LEU A 418 15.74 8.24 -4.65
C LEU A 418 15.02 8.33 -6.00
N TYR A 419 15.78 8.46 -7.08
CA TYR A 419 15.22 8.52 -8.42
C TYR A 419 14.57 7.20 -8.83
N LEU A 420 15.20 6.05 -8.54
CA LEU A 420 14.61 4.74 -8.83
C LEU A 420 13.28 4.55 -8.10
N MET A 421 13.19 4.99 -6.84
CA MET A 421 11.94 4.98 -6.08
C MET A 421 10.91 5.95 -6.64
N ALA A 422 11.32 7.17 -7.05
CA ALA A 422 10.43 8.13 -7.70
C ALA A 422 9.82 7.55 -8.98
N PHE A 423 10.66 6.91 -9.80
CA PHE A 423 10.28 6.27 -11.04
C PHE A 423 9.28 5.13 -10.81
N ARG A 424 9.54 4.28 -9.80
CA ARG A 424 8.63 3.21 -9.39
C ARG A 424 7.29 3.75 -8.89
N PHE A 425 7.31 4.71 -7.97
CA PHE A 425 6.10 5.28 -7.37
C PHE A 425 5.26 6.07 -8.36
N ALA A 426 5.87 6.68 -9.39
CA ALA A 426 5.11 7.33 -10.45
C ALA A 426 4.27 6.33 -11.25
N GLY A 427 4.87 5.21 -11.66
CA GLY A 427 4.14 4.18 -12.39
C GLY A 427 3.09 3.48 -11.52
N GLN A 428 3.44 3.15 -10.27
CA GLN A 428 2.49 2.54 -9.32
C GLN A 428 1.35 3.50 -8.95
N GLY A 429 1.65 4.77 -8.65
CA GLY A 429 0.63 5.75 -8.31
C GLY A 429 -0.38 6.00 -9.44
N ILE A 430 0.07 6.02 -10.71
CA ILE A 430 -0.86 6.12 -11.85
C ILE A 430 -1.71 4.86 -11.97
N ALA A 431 -1.13 3.66 -11.78
CA ALA A 431 -1.89 2.41 -11.80
C ALA A 431 -2.96 2.36 -10.70
N GLU A 432 -2.65 2.82 -9.49
CA GLU A 432 -3.63 2.93 -8.39
C GLU A 432 -4.77 3.92 -8.74
N LEU A 433 -4.47 5.03 -9.42
CA LEU A 433 -5.51 5.95 -9.91
C LEU A 433 -6.36 5.35 -11.05
N GLN A 434 -5.81 4.44 -11.84
CA GLN A 434 -6.56 3.68 -12.84
C GLN A 434 -7.51 2.69 -12.17
N GLU A 435 -7.07 2.01 -11.11
CA GLU A 435 -7.92 1.14 -10.30
C GLU A 435 -9.03 1.91 -9.57
N ALA A 436 -8.74 3.14 -9.15
CA ALA A 436 -9.74 4.04 -8.57
C ALA A 436 -10.77 4.56 -9.60
N GLY A 437 -10.62 4.23 -10.89
CA GLY A 437 -11.48 4.72 -11.97
C GLY A 437 -11.34 6.23 -12.26
N VAL A 438 -10.26 6.87 -11.77
CA VAL A 438 -10.02 8.31 -11.98
C VAL A 438 -9.28 8.57 -13.29
N ILE A 439 -8.42 7.65 -13.70
CA ILE A 439 -7.64 7.72 -14.94
C ILE A 439 -7.98 6.52 -15.81
N ASP A 440 -8.24 6.74 -17.09
CA ASP A 440 -8.44 5.63 -18.03
C ASP A 440 -7.16 4.80 -18.20
N ALA A 441 -7.31 3.49 -18.39
CA ALA A 441 -6.21 2.60 -18.72
C ALA A 441 -6.23 2.26 -20.21
N THR A 442 -5.26 2.78 -20.97
CA THR A 442 -5.07 2.40 -22.37
C THR A 442 -4.00 1.32 -22.46
N PRO A 443 -4.38 0.03 -22.60
CA PRO A 443 -3.44 -1.08 -22.53
C PRO A 443 -2.52 -1.13 -23.77
N LEU A 444 -1.25 -1.44 -23.54
CA LEU A 444 -0.23 -1.63 -24.57
C LEU A 444 0.22 -3.10 -24.58
N ALA A 445 -0.26 -3.87 -25.55
CA ALA A 445 -0.07 -5.32 -25.60
C ALA A 445 1.39 -5.78 -25.76
N TRP A 446 2.30 -4.91 -26.21
CA TRP A 446 3.71 -5.23 -26.43
C TRP A 446 4.61 -4.91 -25.23
N VAL A 447 4.07 -4.30 -24.18
CA VAL A 447 4.84 -3.88 -22.99
C VAL A 447 4.71 -4.94 -21.91
N PRO A 448 5.82 -5.48 -21.36
CA PRO A 448 5.76 -6.39 -20.23
C PRO A 448 5.44 -5.65 -18.93
N SER A 449 4.67 -6.28 -18.04
CA SER A 449 4.48 -5.80 -16.67
C SER A 449 5.71 -6.12 -15.82
N VAL A 450 6.32 -5.12 -15.19
CA VAL A 450 7.41 -5.28 -14.22
C VAL A 450 7.04 -4.54 -12.92
N PRO A 451 6.22 -5.15 -12.03
CA PRO A 451 5.74 -4.50 -10.81
C PRO A 451 6.85 -3.98 -9.89
N ALA A 452 8.01 -4.67 -9.87
CA ALA A 452 9.19 -4.25 -9.09
C ALA A 452 9.72 -2.86 -9.47
N LEU A 453 9.55 -2.45 -10.73
CA LEU A 453 9.94 -1.13 -11.25
C LEU A 453 8.74 -0.19 -11.42
N GLY A 454 7.54 -0.61 -11.02
CA GLY A 454 6.30 0.14 -11.25
C GLY A 454 5.94 0.25 -12.73
N ILE A 455 6.45 -0.63 -13.59
CA ILE A 455 6.16 -0.63 -15.02
C ILE A 455 4.91 -1.47 -15.24
N PHE A 456 3.83 -0.80 -15.65
CA PHE A 456 2.56 -1.43 -16.01
C PHE A 456 2.28 -1.24 -17.49
N PRO A 457 1.57 -2.19 -18.15
CA PRO A 457 1.37 -2.21 -19.59
C PRO A 457 0.29 -1.21 -20.04
N THR A 458 0.37 0.05 -19.59
CA THR A 458 -0.55 1.12 -19.97
C THR A 458 0.19 2.34 -20.50
N PHE A 459 -0.42 3.09 -21.40
CA PHE A 459 0.19 4.30 -21.96
C PHE A 459 0.43 5.37 -20.88
N GLN A 460 -0.53 5.58 -19.99
CA GLN A 460 -0.50 6.61 -18.96
C GLN A 460 0.65 6.40 -17.97
N THR A 461 0.86 5.15 -17.51
CA THR A 461 1.94 4.80 -16.58
C THR A 461 3.32 5.02 -17.23
N LEU A 462 3.49 4.57 -18.47
CA LEU A 462 4.75 4.77 -19.22
C LEU A 462 5.00 6.23 -19.55
N ALA A 463 3.96 7.00 -19.91
CA ALA A 463 4.09 8.42 -20.19
C ALA A 463 4.56 9.19 -18.95
N GLY A 464 3.98 8.91 -17.77
CA GLY A 464 4.42 9.52 -16.51
C GLY A 464 5.88 9.20 -16.16
N GLN A 465 6.27 7.94 -16.33
CA GLN A 465 7.65 7.48 -16.13
C GLN A 465 8.63 8.09 -17.15
N PHE A 466 8.21 8.23 -18.41
CA PHE A 466 9.00 8.87 -19.46
C PHE A 466 9.24 10.35 -19.17
N VAL A 467 8.23 11.08 -18.70
CA VAL A 467 8.37 12.49 -18.28
C VAL A 467 9.41 12.63 -17.18
N LEU A 468 9.39 11.75 -16.17
CA LEU A 468 10.42 11.73 -15.12
C LEU A 468 11.82 11.42 -15.65
N ALA A 469 11.94 10.50 -16.61
CA ALA A 469 13.21 10.17 -17.24
C ALA A 469 13.80 11.35 -18.02
N VAL A 470 12.96 12.06 -18.80
CA VAL A 470 13.37 13.27 -19.51
C VAL A 470 13.77 14.37 -18.52
N ALA A 471 13.00 14.56 -17.44
CA ALA A 471 13.30 15.54 -16.41
C ALA A 471 14.63 15.25 -15.70
N MET A 472 14.92 13.98 -15.38
CA MET A 472 16.18 13.56 -14.77
C MET A 472 17.36 13.76 -15.74
N PHE A 473 17.19 13.39 -17.00
CA PHE A 473 18.23 13.61 -18.01
C PHE A 473 18.54 15.11 -18.18
N GLY A 474 17.51 15.97 -18.20
CA GLY A 474 17.65 17.42 -18.22
C GLY A 474 18.38 17.96 -16.98
N ALA A 475 18.01 17.47 -15.79
CA ALA A 475 18.65 17.80 -14.52
C ALA A 475 20.14 17.44 -14.50
N LEU A 476 20.50 16.22 -14.90
CA LEU A 476 21.89 15.77 -14.98
C LEU A 476 22.69 16.58 -16.00
N SER A 477 22.11 16.82 -17.18
CA SER A 477 22.73 17.65 -18.22
C SER A 477 22.99 19.07 -17.71
N TRP A 478 22.05 19.66 -16.99
CA TRP A 478 22.20 20.98 -16.38
C TRP A 478 23.35 21.03 -15.37
N VAL A 479 23.35 20.11 -14.41
CA VAL A 479 24.33 20.08 -13.30
C VAL A 479 25.75 19.77 -13.80
N PHE A 480 25.90 18.79 -14.69
CA PHE A 480 27.23 18.33 -15.11
C PHE A 480 27.80 19.07 -16.32
N TRP A 481 26.96 19.64 -17.21
CA TRP A 481 27.44 20.26 -18.45
C TRP A 481 27.23 21.77 -18.53
N LEU A 482 26.04 22.29 -18.19
CA LEU A 482 25.74 23.71 -18.36
C LEU A 482 26.28 24.58 -17.22
N GLU A 483 26.06 24.19 -15.96
CA GLU A 483 26.45 25.00 -14.79
C GLU A 483 27.96 25.28 -14.74
N PRO A 484 28.86 24.30 -14.99
CA PRO A 484 30.31 24.53 -15.01
C PRO A 484 30.74 25.47 -16.14
N ARG A 485 30.14 25.35 -17.33
CA ARG A 485 30.44 26.20 -18.49
C ARG A 485 29.99 27.64 -18.27
N LEU A 486 28.82 27.84 -17.66
CA LEU A 486 28.30 29.17 -17.32
C LEU A 486 29.11 29.83 -16.19
N ALA A 487 29.57 29.05 -15.21
CA ALA A 487 30.45 29.54 -14.15
C ALA A 487 31.79 30.01 -14.71
N MET A 488 32.41 29.25 -15.62
CA MET A 488 33.62 29.67 -16.34
C MET A 488 33.38 30.92 -17.19
N ALA A 489 32.26 31.02 -17.91
CA ALA A 489 31.95 32.21 -18.70
C ALA A 489 31.77 33.48 -17.83
N ARG A 490 31.24 33.34 -16.61
CA ARG A 490 31.10 34.47 -15.66
C ARG A 490 32.41 34.87 -15.00
N SER A 491 33.34 33.94 -14.78
CA SER A 491 34.67 34.27 -14.24
C SER A 491 35.59 34.92 -15.27
N VAL A 492 35.33 34.75 -16.57
CA VAL A 492 36.07 35.44 -17.65
C VAL A 492 35.55 36.86 -17.91
N ARG A 493 34.32 37.19 -17.46
CA ARG A 493 33.71 38.53 -17.58
C ARG A 493 33.95 39.45 -16.37
N ARG A 494 34.52 38.94 -15.27
CA ARG A 494 34.97 39.72 -14.11
C ARG A 494 36.48 39.79 -14.13
#